data_AF-A0A522ZS33-F1
#
_entry.id   AF-A0A522ZS33-F1
#
_cell.length_a   1.000
_cell.length_b   1.000
_cell.length_c   1.000
_cell.angle_alpha   90.00
_cell.angle_beta   90.00
_cell.angle_gamma   90.00
#
_symmetry.space_group_name_H-M   'P 1'
#
loop_
_entity.id
_entity.type
_entity.pdbx_description
1 polymer ?
#
loop_
_entity_poly.entity_id
_entity_poly.type
_entity_poly.pdbx_seq_one_letter_code
_entity_poly.pdbx_strand_id
1 'polypeptide(L)'
;MNSKPHDGRGIAWTVIAACFGCAVCAGLPALAATPDTGTPAGLKQAKASNCFACHAIDHKVVGPAFDAIAKRYAGANAATLDKLAEKVVKGGSGNWGQIAMTPHPELAGSKARTIVAWVLSLHPGSTGTGSPTAENAKTYTYKGTDGKTVTLDYPLYLDGQPPKVTKEVFNGYLQFNSTCNRCHGDDAVGGAYAAPDLRHSLSGGMTYEKFLATAMAGREAKGMPSWAGFFTPAEIRDIYEYVKGRSVGLIPEGRPPSAQD
;
A
#
# COMPACT_ATOMS: atom_id res chain seq x y z
N MET A 1 -58.16 0.94 -53.05
CA MET A 1 -57.65 0.63 -51.69
C MET A 1 -57.72 1.93 -50.89
N ASN A 2 -58.92 2.48 -50.69
CA ASN A 2 -59.79 2.39 -49.51
C ASN A 2 -59.18 2.86 -48.18
N SER A 3 -59.82 3.91 -47.67
CA SER A 3 -59.55 4.75 -46.51
C SER A 3 -59.96 4.12 -45.18
N LYS A 4 -59.17 4.39 -44.11
CA LYS A 4 -59.52 4.59 -42.66
C LYS A 4 -60.42 3.53 -41.95
N PRO A 5 -60.67 3.62 -40.62
CA PRO A 5 -59.86 4.09 -39.47
C PRO A 5 -59.90 3.06 -38.29
N HIS A 6 -59.16 3.29 -37.21
CA HIS A 6 -59.61 2.85 -35.89
C HIS A 6 -59.46 3.95 -34.83
N ASP A 7 -60.61 4.18 -34.19
CA ASP A 7 -60.96 5.06 -33.09
C ASP A 7 -60.47 4.48 -31.75
N GLY A 8 -60.23 5.35 -30.76
CA GLY A 8 -59.70 4.94 -29.45
C GLY A 8 -59.57 6.08 -28.43
N ARG A 9 -60.70 6.72 -28.11
CA ARG A 9 -61.06 7.41 -26.84
C ARG A 9 -60.10 7.08 -25.67
N GLY A 10 -59.45 8.01 -24.97
CA GLY A 10 -60.00 9.20 -24.33
C GLY A 10 -60.78 8.80 -23.07
N ILE A 11 -60.21 9.00 -21.87
CA ILE A 11 -60.89 9.32 -20.59
C ILE A 11 -59.81 9.42 -19.48
N ALA A 12 -59.73 10.61 -18.89
CA ALA A 12 -59.03 10.91 -17.65
C ALA A 12 -59.94 10.61 -16.46
N TRP A 13 -59.40 10.11 -15.35
CA TRP A 13 -60.03 10.21 -14.03
C TRP A 13 -58.98 10.48 -12.97
N THR A 14 -59.24 11.57 -12.26
CA THR A 14 -58.51 12.08 -11.11
C THR A 14 -59.22 11.62 -9.83
N VAL A 15 -58.44 11.52 -8.74
CA VAL A 15 -58.81 11.58 -7.31
C VAL A 15 -59.52 10.35 -6.70
N ILE A 16 -58.91 9.74 -5.67
CA ILE A 16 -59.27 9.90 -4.24
C ILE A 16 -58.45 8.89 -3.41
N ALA A 17 -57.72 9.45 -2.43
CA ALA A 17 -57.06 8.73 -1.36
C ALA A 17 -58.07 8.23 -0.32
N ALA A 18 -57.87 7.02 0.20
CA ALA A 18 -58.29 6.65 1.54
C ALA A 18 -57.43 5.49 2.07
N CYS A 19 -56.75 5.77 3.17
CA CYS A 19 -55.99 4.84 3.99
C CYS A 19 -56.87 3.71 4.51
N PHE A 20 -56.41 2.46 4.46
CA PHE A 20 -56.68 1.46 5.51
C PHE A 20 -55.52 0.47 5.54
N GLY A 21 -54.98 0.28 6.75
CA GLY A 21 -53.68 -0.32 6.99
C GLY A 21 -53.51 -1.75 6.51
N CYS A 22 -52.28 -2.09 6.18
CA CYS A 22 -51.82 -3.47 6.12
C CYS A 22 -50.33 -3.54 6.45
N ALA A 23 -49.99 -4.55 7.24
CA ALA A 23 -48.72 -5.27 7.27
C ALA A 23 -47.45 -4.52 7.72
N VAL A 24 -47.11 -4.75 8.99
CA VAL A 24 -45.80 -5.23 9.43
C VAL A 24 -44.77 -5.38 8.29
N CYS A 25 -43.91 -4.37 8.11
CA CYS A 25 -42.66 -4.52 7.36
C CYS A 25 -41.52 -4.64 8.37
N ALA A 26 -41.17 -5.88 8.69
CA ALA A 26 -39.82 -6.20 9.14
C ALA A 26 -38.88 -6.11 7.92
N GLY A 27 -37.76 -5.41 8.04
CA GLY A 27 -36.70 -5.32 7.02
C GLY A 27 -36.25 -3.88 6.78
N LEU A 28 -34.98 -3.50 6.79
CA LEU A 28 -33.71 -4.23 6.79
C LEU A 28 -32.72 -3.48 7.71
N PRO A 29 -31.73 -4.14 8.34
CA PRO A 29 -30.59 -3.40 8.88
C PRO A 29 -29.90 -2.68 7.72
N ALA A 30 -29.76 -1.36 7.86
CA ALA A 30 -28.95 -0.54 6.96
C ALA A 30 -27.56 -1.18 6.88
N LEU A 31 -27.17 -1.63 5.69
CA LEU A 31 -25.81 -2.04 5.41
C LEU A 31 -24.95 -0.80 5.63
N ALA A 32 -24.29 -0.72 6.79
CA ALA A 32 -23.29 0.29 7.05
C ALA A 32 -22.26 0.19 5.93
N ALA A 33 -22.16 1.22 5.09
CA ALA A 33 -21.10 1.32 4.11
C ALA A 33 -19.78 1.23 4.88
N THR A 34 -19.05 0.13 4.67
CA THR A 34 -17.68 0.00 5.12
C THR A 34 -16.89 1.18 4.54
N PRO A 35 -16.06 1.90 5.33
CA PRO A 35 -15.22 2.95 4.77
C PRO A 35 -14.33 2.30 3.70
N ASP A 36 -14.47 2.80 2.48
CA ASP A 36 -13.70 2.40 1.31
C ASP A 36 -12.21 2.52 1.66
N THR A 37 -11.53 1.38 1.78
CA THR A 37 -10.08 1.29 1.99
C THR A 37 -9.33 1.59 0.69
N GLY A 38 -9.79 2.58 -0.07
CA GLY A 38 -9.11 3.11 -1.23
C GLY A 38 -7.80 3.80 -0.82
N THR A 39 -6.83 3.82 -1.74
CA THR A 39 -5.57 4.57 -1.56
C THR A 39 -5.90 6.01 -1.13
N PRO A 40 -5.33 6.53 0.00
CA PRO A 40 -5.59 7.89 0.43
C PRO A 40 -5.34 8.90 -0.69
N ALA A 41 -6.24 9.87 -0.86
CA ALA A 41 -6.15 10.85 -1.95
C ALA A 41 -4.79 11.57 -1.99
N GLY A 42 -4.21 11.87 -0.82
CA GLY A 42 -2.89 12.49 -0.71
C GLY A 42 -1.75 11.57 -1.15
N LEU A 43 -1.82 10.27 -0.83
CA LEU A 43 -0.86 9.28 -1.34
C LEU A 43 -0.95 9.17 -2.86
N LYS A 44 -2.16 9.10 -3.43
CA LYS A 44 -2.37 9.07 -4.88
C LYS A 44 -1.77 10.31 -5.55
N GLN A 45 -2.02 11.50 -4.98
CA GLN A 45 -1.50 12.75 -5.52
C GLN A 45 0.03 12.85 -5.38
N ALA A 46 0.62 12.42 -4.26
CA ALA A 46 2.06 12.40 -4.05
C ALA A 46 2.78 11.48 -5.05
N LYS A 47 2.17 10.31 -5.34
CA LYS A 47 2.61 9.38 -6.38
C LYS A 47 2.57 10.03 -7.77
N ALA A 48 1.42 10.61 -8.13
CA ALA A 48 1.23 11.28 -9.42
C ALA A 48 2.15 12.50 -9.63
N SER A 49 2.57 13.13 -8.53
CA SER A 49 3.44 14.32 -8.54
C SER A 49 4.92 13.98 -8.33
N ASN A 50 5.28 12.70 -8.44
CA ASN A 50 6.65 12.18 -8.35
C ASN A 50 7.41 12.54 -7.06
N CYS A 51 6.69 12.75 -5.94
CA CYS A 51 7.33 13.08 -4.66
C CYS A 51 8.28 11.96 -4.16
N PHE A 52 8.01 10.72 -4.57
CA PHE A 52 8.77 9.53 -4.15
C PHE A 52 10.15 9.40 -4.78
N ALA A 53 10.47 10.20 -5.82
CA ALA A 53 11.83 10.25 -6.36
C ALA A 53 12.85 10.83 -5.36
N CYS A 54 12.38 11.65 -4.40
CA CYS A 54 13.24 12.32 -3.44
C CYS A 54 12.87 12.01 -1.98
N HIS A 55 11.63 11.60 -1.70
CA HIS A 55 11.13 11.31 -0.36
C HIS A 55 10.69 9.84 -0.26
N ALA A 56 11.10 9.15 0.80
CA ALA A 56 10.51 7.86 1.17
C ALA A 56 9.61 8.02 2.40
N ILE A 57 8.86 6.96 2.73
CA ILE A 57 7.91 6.99 3.83
C ILE A 57 8.64 7.00 5.18
N ASP A 58 9.67 6.16 5.32
CA ASP A 58 10.28 5.75 6.60
C ASP A 58 11.79 5.99 6.69
N HIS A 59 12.43 6.44 5.60
CA HIS A 59 13.86 6.74 5.59
C HIS A 59 14.20 7.93 4.71
N LYS A 60 15.36 8.54 4.98
CA LYS A 60 15.86 9.66 4.18
C LYS A 60 16.42 9.14 2.85
N VAL A 61 16.03 9.77 1.74
CA VAL A 61 16.60 9.52 0.41
C VAL A 61 17.40 10.75 -0.03
N VAL A 62 16.74 11.70 -0.69
CA VAL A 62 17.28 13.05 -0.95
C VAL A 62 16.70 14.02 0.07
N GLY A 63 15.36 14.06 0.12
CA GLY A 63 14.56 14.73 1.14
C GLY A 63 14.38 13.87 2.39
N PRO A 64 13.88 14.47 3.48
CA PRO A 64 13.53 13.74 4.69
C PRO A 64 12.42 12.71 4.42
N ALA A 65 12.39 11.67 5.25
CA ALA A 65 11.29 10.72 5.28
C ALA A 65 9.95 11.43 5.59
N PHE A 66 8.85 10.95 5.00
CA PHE A 66 7.53 11.50 5.27
C PHE A 66 7.11 11.31 6.73
N ASP A 67 7.45 10.19 7.36
CA ASP A 67 7.20 9.94 8.78
C ASP A 67 8.01 10.88 9.70
N ALA A 68 9.22 11.26 9.31
CA ALA A 68 10.06 12.21 10.04
C ALA A 68 9.46 13.63 9.96
N ILE A 69 8.91 14.00 8.79
CA ILE A 69 8.14 15.24 8.63
C ILE A 69 6.93 15.20 9.56
N ALA A 70 6.14 14.13 9.48
CA ALA A 70 4.93 13.98 10.28
C ALA A 70 5.20 14.00 11.78
N LYS A 71 6.27 13.32 12.23
CA LYS A 71 6.77 13.35 13.61
C LYS A 71 7.15 14.75 14.06
N ARG A 72 7.88 15.50 13.23
CA ARG A 72 8.29 16.88 13.55
C ARG A 72 7.10 17.82 13.69
N TYR A 73 6.05 17.60 12.92
CA TYR A 73 4.84 18.42 12.89
C TYR A 73 3.64 17.71 13.54
N ALA A 74 3.89 16.83 14.51
CA ALA A 74 2.82 16.16 15.24
C ALA A 74 1.90 17.19 15.92
N GLY A 75 0.57 17.01 15.80
CA GLY A 75 -0.41 17.97 16.29
C GLY A 75 -0.55 19.24 15.43
N ALA A 76 -0.03 19.24 14.20
CA ALA A 76 -0.18 20.35 13.26
C ALA A 76 -1.66 20.75 13.06
N ASN A 77 -1.93 22.03 13.26
CA ASN A 77 -3.21 22.66 12.95
C ASN A 77 -3.29 23.06 11.46
N ALA A 78 -4.46 23.54 11.04
CA ALA A 78 -4.69 24.00 9.67
C ALA A 78 -3.66 25.03 9.20
N ALA A 79 -3.28 25.99 10.04
CA ALA A 79 -2.26 26.99 9.68
C ALA A 79 -0.88 26.38 9.39
N THR A 80 -0.52 25.30 10.08
CA THR A 80 0.75 24.58 9.84
C THR A 80 0.69 23.78 8.54
N LEU A 81 -0.43 23.13 8.27
CA LEU A 81 -0.69 22.45 7.00
C LEU A 81 -0.55 23.42 5.83
N ASP A 82 -1.09 24.64 5.96
CA ASP A 82 -1.08 25.67 4.93
C ASP A 82 0.35 26.13 4.60
N LYS A 83 1.14 26.40 5.65
CA LYS A 83 2.55 26.77 5.50
C LYS A 83 3.36 25.67 4.83
N LEU A 84 3.12 24.41 5.18
CA LEU A 84 3.79 23.27 4.57
C LEU A 84 3.36 23.09 3.11
N ALA A 85 2.07 23.24 2.80
CA ALA A 85 1.59 23.20 1.43
C ALA A 85 2.18 24.33 0.57
N GLU A 86 2.26 25.54 1.10
CA GLU A 86 2.93 26.66 0.45
C GLU A 86 4.42 26.39 0.25
N LYS A 87 5.08 25.74 1.21
CA LYS A 87 6.48 25.32 1.10
C LYS A 87 6.68 24.30 -0.01
N VAL A 88 5.75 23.37 -0.21
CA VAL A 88 5.75 22.43 -1.35
C VAL A 88 5.67 23.19 -2.66
N VAL A 89 4.75 24.15 -2.78
CA VAL A 89 4.53 24.91 -4.01
C VAL A 89 5.73 25.81 -4.35
N LYS A 90 6.28 26.52 -3.36
CA LYS A 90 7.38 27.49 -3.56
C LYS A 90 8.77 26.87 -3.48
N GLY A 91 8.89 25.66 -2.94
CA GLY A 91 10.16 25.02 -2.66
C GLY A 91 10.98 25.69 -1.55
N GLY A 92 12.24 25.29 -1.46
CA GLY A 92 13.30 25.97 -0.71
C GLY A 92 14.08 25.07 0.24
N SER A 93 14.95 25.69 1.03
CA SER A 93 16.03 25.02 1.77
C SER A 93 16.04 25.34 3.27
N GLY A 94 16.97 24.73 4.02
CA GLY A 94 17.34 25.12 5.39
C GLY A 94 16.71 24.30 6.50
N ASN A 95 15.46 23.85 6.34
CA ASN A 95 14.74 23.15 7.43
C ASN A 95 15.16 21.68 7.62
N TRP A 96 15.70 21.05 6.58
CA TRP A 96 15.98 19.60 6.52
C TRP A 96 17.35 19.26 5.95
N GLY A 97 18.23 20.26 5.86
CA GLY A 97 19.56 20.15 5.28
C GLY A 97 19.85 21.24 4.25
N GLN A 98 20.99 21.09 3.57
CA GLN A 98 21.50 22.04 2.57
C GLN A 98 20.83 21.88 1.20
N ILE A 99 20.27 20.70 0.91
CA ILE A 99 19.60 20.43 -0.36
C ILE A 99 18.23 21.13 -0.36
N ALA A 100 18.03 22.01 -1.33
CA ALA A 100 16.75 22.70 -1.53
C ALA A 100 15.74 21.76 -2.20
N MET A 101 14.51 21.73 -1.69
CA MET A 101 13.39 21.12 -2.40
C MET A 101 12.99 22.03 -3.57
N THR A 102 12.90 21.50 -4.79
CA THR A 102 12.48 22.25 -5.97
C THR A 102 11.04 22.77 -5.83
N PRO A 103 10.69 23.93 -6.40
CA PRO A 103 9.32 24.42 -6.40
C PRO A 103 8.38 23.51 -7.20
N HIS A 104 7.14 23.35 -6.72
CA HIS A 104 6.07 22.58 -7.36
C HIS A 104 4.83 23.46 -7.66
N PRO A 105 4.93 24.46 -8.56
CA PRO A 105 3.83 25.38 -8.87
C PRO A 105 2.57 24.66 -9.39
N GLU A 106 2.72 23.50 -10.01
CA GLU A 106 1.63 22.63 -10.51
C GLU A 106 0.73 22.06 -9.41
N LEU A 107 1.19 22.09 -8.16
CA LEU A 107 0.48 21.60 -6.98
C LEU A 107 -0.25 22.71 -6.21
N ALA A 108 -0.30 23.93 -6.75
CA ALA A 108 -1.04 25.04 -6.16
C ALA A 108 -2.51 24.70 -5.87
N GLY A 109 -3.11 25.43 -4.94
CA GLY A 109 -4.48 25.21 -4.50
C GLY A 109 -4.61 24.02 -3.54
N SER A 110 -5.60 23.16 -3.76
CA SER A 110 -5.92 22.06 -2.84
C SER A 110 -4.96 20.87 -2.93
N LYS A 111 -4.25 20.68 -4.05
CA LYS A 111 -3.41 19.50 -4.30
C LYS A 111 -2.27 19.36 -3.28
N ALA A 112 -1.48 20.43 -3.07
CA ALA A 112 -0.41 20.43 -2.09
C ALA A 112 -0.94 20.19 -0.67
N ARG A 113 -2.10 20.77 -0.33
CA ARG A 113 -2.77 20.54 0.96
C ARG A 113 -3.15 19.08 1.14
N THR A 114 -3.70 18.44 0.10
CA THR A 114 -4.08 17.02 0.14
C THR A 114 -2.86 16.11 0.37
N ILE A 115 -1.74 16.38 -0.30
CA ILE A 115 -0.48 15.65 -0.07
C ILE A 115 0.01 15.86 1.37
N VAL A 116 0.12 17.11 1.81
CA VAL A 116 0.64 17.44 3.15
C VAL A 116 -0.25 16.88 4.24
N ALA A 117 -1.58 16.94 4.10
CA ALA A 117 -2.52 16.33 5.04
C ALA A 117 -2.25 14.83 5.20
N TRP A 118 -2.04 14.12 4.09
CA TRP A 118 -1.69 12.71 4.12
C TRP A 118 -0.32 12.49 4.78
N VAL A 119 0.71 13.26 4.43
CA VAL A 119 2.03 13.16 5.08
C VAL A 119 1.91 13.37 6.58
N LEU A 120 1.19 14.40 7.05
CA LEU A 120 1.00 14.69 8.47
C LEU A 120 0.15 13.66 9.21
N SER A 121 -0.68 12.89 8.48
CA SER A 121 -1.43 11.76 9.05
C SER A 121 -0.55 10.55 9.33
N LEU A 122 0.69 10.53 8.83
CA LEU A 122 1.62 9.45 9.12
C LEU A 122 2.08 9.58 10.58
N HIS A 123 1.76 8.61 11.42
CA HIS A 123 2.37 8.48 12.74
C HIS A 123 3.77 7.86 12.63
N PRO A 124 4.69 8.11 13.58
CA PRO A 124 5.85 7.25 13.76
C PRO A 124 5.33 5.83 14.01
N GLY A 125 5.52 4.93 13.06
CA GLY A 125 4.86 3.61 13.08
C GLY A 125 3.45 3.55 12.49
N SER A 126 3.05 4.52 11.63
CA SER A 126 1.93 4.35 10.68
C SER A 126 2.34 3.40 9.55
N THR A 127 2.75 2.22 9.96
CA THR A 127 2.63 1.02 9.17
C THR A 127 1.15 0.87 8.91
N GLY A 128 0.73 1.02 7.65
CA GLY A 128 -0.55 0.46 7.22
C GLY A 128 -0.53 -1.01 7.63
N THR A 129 -1.29 -1.32 8.67
CA THR A 129 -1.62 -2.65 9.18
C THR A 129 -0.49 -3.68 9.04
N GLY A 130 0.44 -3.72 10.00
CA GLY A 130 1.20 -4.95 10.29
C GLY A 130 2.73 -4.93 10.30
N SER A 131 3.42 -3.84 10.64
CA SER A 131 4.86 -3.95 10.99
C SER A 131 5.14 -3.28 12.35
N PRO A 132 5.65 -4.01 13.36
CA PRO A 132 6.06 -3.39 14.62
C PRO A 132 7.28 -2.50 14.38
N THR A 133 7.22 -1.25 14.82
CA THR A 133 8.40 -0.41 15.00
C THR A 133 9.34 -1.05 16.03
N ALA A 134 10.65 -0.91 15.81
CA ALA A 134 11.77 -1.54 16.52
C ALA A 134 11.84 -1.32 18.06
N GLU A 135 10.84 -0.72 18.68
CA GLU A 135 10.86 -0.39 20.11
C GLU A 135 10.36 -1.54 21.00
N ASN A 136 9.69 -2.56 20.42
CA ASN A 136 9.41 -3.85 21.06
C ASN A 136 9.27 -4.96 19.99
N ALA A 137 10.33 -5.22 19.22
CA ALA A 137 10.28 -6.22 18.15
C ALA A 137 10.10 -7.62 18.72
N LYS A 138 8.88 -8.16 18.66
CA LYS A 138 8.61 -9.56 18.96
C LYS A 138 9.33 -10.41 17.91
N THR A 139 10.29 -11.20 18.34
CA THR A 139 11.02 -12.12 17.47
C THR A 139 10.31 -13.46 17.39
N TYR A 140 10.35 -14.07 16.21
CA TYR A 140 9.75 -15.36 15.93
C TYR A 140 10.84 -16.33 15.49
N THR A 141 10.92 -17.47 16.17
CA THR A 141 11.99 -18.44 15.96
C THR A 141 11.41 -19.70 15.32
N TYR A 142 12.03 -20.13 14.22
CA TYR A 142 11.62 -21.28 13.44
C TYR A 142 12.81 -22.22 13.22
N LYS A 143 12.53 -23.51 13.01
CA LYS A 143 13.54 -24.45 12.50
C LYS A 143 13.39 -24.53 10.98
N GLY A 144 14.46 -24.16 10.27
CA GLY A 144 14.59 -24.36 8.84
C GLY A 144 14.63 -25.84 8.48
N THR A 145 14.38 -26.12 7.21
CA THR A 145 14.44 -27.48 6.63
C THR A 145 15.85 -28.09 6.71
N ASP A 146 16.89 -27.28 6.85
CA ASP A 146 18.28 -27.67 7.07
C ASP A 146 18.64 -27.90 8.55
N GLY A 147 17.65 -27.81 9.45
CA GLY A 147 17.83 -27.93 10.90
C GLY A 147 18.36 -26.67 11.59
N LYS A 148 18.68 -25.60 10.84
CA LYS A 148 19.14 -24.34 11.44
C LYS A 148 17.99 -23.57 12.05
N THR A 149 18.29 -22.89 13.14
CA THR A 149 17.35 -21.97 13.77
C THR A 149 17.38 -20.63 13.05
N VAL A 150 16.22 -20.17 12.61
CA VAL A 150 16.01 -18.88 11.94
C VAL A 150 15.16 -18.00 12.82
N THR A 151 15.60 -16.75 13.03
CA THR A 151 14.84 -15.74 13.76
C THR A 151 14.37 -14.66 12.79
N LEU A 152 13.07 -14.36 12.83
CA LEU A 152 12.41 -13.33 12.05
C LEU A 152 11.78 -12.29 12.98
N ASP A 153 11.61 -11.08 12.47
CA ASP A 153 10.94 -9.94 13.14
C ASP A 153 9.43 -9.89 12.88
N TYR A 154 8.89 -10.90 12.17
CA TYR A 154 7.48 -11.04 11.83
C TYR A 154 7.02 -12.51 11.94
N PRO A 155 5.72 -12.76 12.17
CA PRO A 155 5.18 -14.11 12.16
C PRO A 155 5.12 -14.64 10.72
N LEU A 156 5.81 -15.74 10.45
CA LEU A 156 5.77 -16.39 9.15
C LEU A 156 4.53 -17.29 8.97
N TYR A 157 4.14 -18.00 10.04
CA TYR A 157 3.07 -18.98 10.02
C TYR A 157 1.87 -18.56 10.85
N LEU A 158 0.68 -19.00 10.44
CA LEU A 158 -0.52 -18.97 11.27
C LEU A 158 -0.27 -19.78 12.53
N ASP A 159 -0.68 -19.25 13.68
CA ASP A 159 -0.50 -19.86 15.00
C ASP A 159 0.97 -20.19 15.37
N GLY A 160 1.93 -19.64 14.61
CA GLY A 160 3.36 -19.78 14.86
C GLY A 160 3.98 -21.12 14.41
N GLN A 161 3.23 -21.99 13.73
CA GLN A 161 3.74 -23.29 13.24
C GLN A 161 3.37 -23.55 11.78
N PRO A 162 4.25 -24.22 10.99
CA PRO A 162 3.91 -24.64 9.63
C PRO A 162 2.69 -25.59 9.62
N PRO A 163 2.01 -25.75 8.46
CA PRO A 163 2.44 -25.37 7.12
C PRO A 163 1.83 -24.07 6.58
N LYS A 164 0.83 -23.49 7.26
CA LYS A 164 0.06 -22.37 6.74
C LYS A 164 0.74 -21.04 7.06
N VAL A 165 1.00 -20.23 6.04
CA VAL A 165 1.58 -18.89 6.19
C VAL A 165 0.53 -17.85 6.57
N THR A 166 0.96 -16.75 7.18
CA THR A 166 0.07 -15.62 7.50
C THR A 166 -0.54 -14.99 6.25
N LYS A 167 -1.58 -14.17 6.44
CA LYS A 167 -2.25 -13.48 5.33
C LYS A 167 -1.28 -12.56 4.59
N GLU A 168 -0.40 -11.87 5.33
CA GLU A 168 0.61 -10.93 4.85
C GLU A 168 1.62 -11.66 3.96
N VAL A 169 2.18 -12.77 4.44
CA VAL A 169 3.11 -13.61 3.67
C VAL A 169 2.44 -14.18 2.42
N PHE A 170 1.16 -14.60 2.52
CA PHE A 170 0.42 -15.09 1.36
C PHE A 170 0.11 -13.98 0.33
N ASN A 171 -0.24 -12.78 0.78
CA ASN A 171 -0.39 -11.61 -0.10
C ASN A 171 0.92 -11.28 -0.81
N GLY A 172 2.04 -11.37 -0.11
CA GLY A 172 3.38 -11.18 -0.66
C GLY A 172 3.67 -12.16 -1.80
N TYR A 173 3.32 -13.44 -1.61
CA TYR A 173 3.38 -14.45 -2.66
C TYR A 173 2.54 -14.05 -3.89
N LEU A 174 1.28 -13.64 -3.69
CA LEU A 174 0.39 -13.26 -4.79
C LEU A 174 0.93 -12.07 -5.59
N GLN A 175 1.39 -11.03 -4.89
CA GLN A 175 1.94 -9.83 -5.52
C GLN A 175 3.25 -10.13 -6.26
N PHE A 176 4.13 -10.92 -5.64
CA PHE A 176 5.38 -11.36 -6.24
C PHE A 176 5.13 -12.17 -7.51
N ASN A 177 4.23 -13.16 -7.48
CA ASN A 177 3.91 -14.01 -8.62
C ASN A 177 3.11 -13.30 -9.72
N SER A 178 2.45 -12.19 -9.41
CA SER A 178 1.75 -11.37 -10.41
C SER A 178 2.71 -10.48 -11.21
N THR A 179 3.81 -10.04 -10.56
CA THR A 179 4.57 -8.88 -11.05
C THR A 179 6.09 -9.10 -11.10
N CYS A 180 6.67 -9.67 -10.04
CA CYS A 180 8.11 -9.74 -9.83
C CYS A 180 8.74 -11.00 -10.44
N ASN A 181 8.03 -12.13 -10.40
CA ASN A 181 8.51 -13.43 -10.88
C ASN A 181 8.90 -13.42 -12.36
N ARG A 182 8.27 -12.58 -13.19
CA ARG A 182 8.59 -12.43 -14.61
C ARG A 182 10.08 -12.17 -14.86
N CYS A 183 10.75 -11.48 -13.94
CA CYS A 183 12.18 -11.24 -14.01
C CYS A 183 12.93 -12.09 -12.98
N HIS A 184 12.48 -12.07 -11.72
CA HIS A 184 13.16 -12.73 -10.61
C HIS A 184 12.90 -14.24 -10.50
N GLY A 185 12.26 -14.85 -11.48
CA GLY A 185 11.92 -16.27 -11.50
C GLY A 185 10.77 -16.61 -10.57
N ASP A 186 10.13 -17.75 -10.85
CA ASP A 186 9.21 -18.35 -9.90
C ASP A 186 9.98 -18.70 -8.62
N ASP A 187 9.35 -18.46 -7.46
CA ASP A 187 9.98 -18.62 -6.13
C ASP A 187 11.22 -17.75 -5.86
N ALA A 188 11.40 -16.68 -6.65
CA ALA A 188 12.45 -15.67 -6.50
C ALA A 188 13.88 -16.19 -6.75
N VAL A 189 14.02 -17.30 -7.48
CA VAL A 189 15.29 -17.99 -7.76
C VAL A 189 16.15 -17.33 -8.85
N GLY A 190 15.74 -16.16 -9.35
CA GLY A 190 16.28 -15.54 -10.56
C GLY A 190 15.76 -16.23 -11.81
N GLY A 191 16.07 -15.69 -12.98
CA GLY A 191 15.71 -16.39 -14.22
C GLY A 191 15.90 -15.56 -15.47
N ALA A 192 15.03 -14.56 -15.68
CA ALA A 192 14.98 -13.81 -16.93
C ALA A 192 15.70 -12.46 -16.83
N TYR A 193 16.24 -11.99 -17.96
CA TYR A 193 16.87 -10.67 -18.10
C TYR A 193 18.05 -10.40 -17.13
N ALA A 194 18.76 -11.44 -16.69
CA ALA A 194 19.84 -11.36 -15.70
C ALA A 194 19.40 -10.75 -14.35
N ALA A 195 18.11 -10.81 -14.02
CA ALA A 195 17.64 -10.41 -12.71
C ALA A 195 18.17 -11.36 -11.63
N PRO A 196 18.61 -10.83 -10.47
CA PRO A 196 19.23 -11.64 -9.42
C PRO A 196 18.23 -12.55 -8.73
N ASP A 197 18.74 -13.68 -8.22
CA ASP A 197 18.09 -14.45 -7.16
C ASP A 197 17.97 -13.57 -5.91
N LEU A 198 16.74 -13.22 -5.55
CA LEU A 198 16.48 -12.34 -4.42
C LEU A 198 16.71 -13.05 -3.08
N ARG A 199 16.61 -14.38 -3.05
CA ARG A 199 16.88 -15.18 -1.86
C ARG A 199 18.34 -15.03 -1.45
N HIS A 200 19.28 -15.05 -2.39
CA HIS A 200 20.69 -14.81 -2.11
C HIS A 200 20.95 -13.41 -1.53
N SER A 201 20.22 -12.40 -2.01
CA SER A 201 20.34 -11.04 -1.48
C SER A 201 19.86 -10.96 -0.02
N LEU A 202 18.74 -11.60 0.29
CA LEU A 202 18.13 -11.60 1.63
C LEU A 202 18.84 -12.50 2.63
N SER A 203 19.39 -13.64 2.19
CA SER A 203 20.24 -14.49 3.04
C SER A 203 21.61 -13.84 3.26
N GLY A 204 22.09 -13.02 2.31
CA GLY A 204 23.31 -12.21 2.41
C GLY A 204 23.19 -10.94 3.27
N GLY A 205 22.07 -10.73 3.98
CA GLY A 205 21.92 -9.62 4.93
C GLY A 205 21.27 -8.35 4.37
N MET A 206 20.60 -8.42 3.21
CA MET A 206 19.73 -7.32 2.78
C MET A 206 18.60 -7.11 3.79
N THR A 207 18.52 -5.91 4.34
CA THR A 207 17.47 -5.50 5.29
C THR A 207 16.21 -5.11 4.54
N TYR A 208 15.08 -5.07 5.27
CA TYR A 208 13.81 -4.60 4.71
C TYR A 208 13.92 -3.18 4.16
N GLU A 209 14.61 -2.27 4.84
CA GLU A 209 14.74 -0.86 4.41
C GLU A 209 15.48 -0.77 3.08
N LYS A 210 16.55 -1.56 2.90
CA LYS A 210 17.29 -1.63 1.62
C LYS A 210 16.46 -2.27 0.52
N PHE A 211 15.69 -3.30 0.85
CA PHE A 211 14.78 -3.94 -0.09
C PHE A 211 13.70 -2.97 -0.55
N LEU A 212 13.05 -2.28 0.39
CA LEU A 212 12.04 -1.25 0.14
C LEU A 212 12.59 -0.11 -0.70
N ALA A 213 13.75 0.46 -0.32
CA ALA A 213 14.38 1.54 -1.08
C ALA A 213 14.68 1.12 -2.53
N THR A 214 15.18 -0.11 -2.71
CA THR A 214 15.49 -0.65 -4.04
C THR A 214 14.23 -0.88 -4.88
N ALA A 215 13.19 -1.47 -4.28
CA ALA A 215 11.93 -1.73 -4.97
C ALA A 215 11.22 -0.42 -5.35
N MET A 216 11.15 0.52 -4.42
CA MET A 216 10.46 1.79 -4.64
C MET A 216 11.18 2.66 -5.66
N ALA A 217 12.50 2.79 -5.58
CA ALA A 217 13.26 3.58 -6.54
C ALA A 217 13.41 2.89 -7.91
N GLY A 218 13.40 1.55 -7.93
CA GLY A 218 13.78 0.78 -9.10
C GLY A 218 15.28 0.87 -9.41
N ARG A 219 15.68 0.19 -10.48
CA ARG A 219 17.04 0.21 -11.05
C ARG A 219 16.92 0.23 -12.56
N GLU A 220 16.50 1.38 -13.11
CA GLU A 220 16.17 1.53 -14.54
C GLU A 220 17.32 1.12 -15.46
N ALA A 221 18.56 1.53 -15.14
CA ALA A 221 19.76 1.13 -15.87
C ALA A 221 20.03 -0.38 -15.88
N LYS A 222 19.34 -1.15 -15.02
CA LYS A 222 19.40 -2.62 -14.92
C LYS A 222 18.07 -3.28 -15.25
N GLY A 223 17.13 -2.55 -15.86
CA GLY A 223 15.84 -3.09 -16.30
C GLY A 223 14.80 -3.31 -15.20
N MET A 224 15.06 -2.90 -13.95
CA MET A 224 14.07 -2.95 -12.88
C MET A 224 13.31 -1.61 -12.80
N PRO A 225 12.00 -1.55 -13.09
CA PRO A 225 11.26 -0.31 -12.99
C PRO A 225 11.08 0.14 -11.53
N SER A 226 10.73 1.41 -11.35
CA SER A 226 10.25 1.94 -10.06
C SER A 226 8.89 1.35 -9.72
N TRP A 227 8.73 0.85 -8.50
CA TRP A 227 7.46 0.38 -7.99
C TRP A 227 6.75 1.41 -7.09
N ALA A 228 7.39 2.54 -6.81
CA ALA A 228 6.72 3.68 -6.20
C ALA A 228 5.56 4.11 -7.08
N GLY A 229 4.37 4.22 -6.50
CA GLY A 229 3.15 4.49 -7.27
C GLY A 229 2.25 3.28 -7.39
N PHE A 230 2.84 2.13 -7.71
CA PHE A 230 2.11 0.88 -7.92
C PHE A 230 1.86 0.15 -6.60
N PHE A 231 2.92 -0.14 -5.84
CA PHE A 231 2.81 -0.72 -4.50
C PHE A 231 2.86 0.37 -3.42
N THR A 232 2.34 0.03 -2.26
CA THR A 232 2.54 0.71 -0.98
C THR A 232 3.72 0.08 -0.24
N PRO A 233 4.29 0.74 0.78
CA PRO A 233 5.34 0.13 1.60
C PRO A 233 4.88 -1.17 2.28
N ALA A 234 3.63 -1.23 2.74
CA ALA A 234 3.07 -2.43 3.36
C ALA A 234 3.00 -3.60 2.36
N GLU A 235 2.60 -3.34 1.12
CA GLU A 235 2.61 -4.37 0.06
C GLU A 235 4.05 -4.83 -0.29
N ILE A 236 5.01 -3.89 -0.34
CA ILE A 236 6.44 -4.28 -0.49
C ILE A 236 6.95 -5.05 0.74
N ARG A 237 6.44 -4.78 1.95
CA ARG A 237 6.74 -5.56 3.14
C ARG A 237 6.20 -6.99 3.02
N ASP A 238 4.96 -7.17 2.60
CA ASP A 238 4.39 -8.49 2.34
C ASP A 238 5.27 -9.29 1.37
N ILE A 239 5.67 -8.67 0.25
CA ILE A 239 6.59 -9.27 -0.73
C ILE A 239 7.94 -9.62 -0.07
N TYR A 240 8.53 -8.70 0.70
CA TYR A 240 9.78 -8.95 1.42
C TYR A 240 9.65 -10.15 2.37
N GLU A 241 8.58 -10.24 3.15
CA GLU A 241 8.37 -11.32 4.12
C GLU A 241 8.25 -12.69 3.45
N TYR A 242 7.55 -12.74 2.31
CA TYR A 242 7.49 -13.93 1.46
C TYR A 242 8.88 -14.32 0.93
N VAL A 243 9.60 -13.42 0.27
CA VAL A 243 10.91 -13.72 -0.31
C VAL A 243 11.94 -14.01 0.78
N LYS A 244 11.82 -13.40 1.96
CA LYS A 244 12.67 -13.69 3.12
C LYS A 244 12.40 -15.09 3.63
N GLY A 245 11.14 -15.51 3.76
CA GLY A 245 10.75 -16.87 4.11
C GLY A 245 11.29 -17.92 3.13
N ARG A 246 11.31 -17.61 1.82
CA ARG A 246 11.99 -18.39 0.78
C ARG A 246 13.49 -18.48 1.02
N SER A 247 14.12 -17.35 1.31
CA SER A 247 15.58 -17.25 1.43
C SER A 247 16.20 -18.05 2.56
N VAL A 248 15.40 -18.34 3.58
CA VAL A 248 15.80 -19.08 4.78
C VAL A 248 15.23 -20.50 4.81
N GLY A 249 14.65 -20.96 3.70
CA GLY A 249 14.16 -22.34 3.55
C GLY A 249 12.94 -22.68 4.41
N LEU A 250 12.18 -21.67 4.86
CA LEU A 250 10.97 -21.86 5.66
C LEU A 250 9.69 -21.93 4.79
N ILE A 251 9.74 -21.40 3.56
CA ILE A 251 8.65 -21.54 2.59
C ILE A 251 9.08 -22.49 1.46
N PRO A 252 8.45 -23.68 1.30
CA PRO A 252 8.80 -24.69 0.29
C PRO A 252 8.28 -24.31 -1.10
N GLU A 253 9.04 -24.61 -2.16
CA GLU A 253 8.77 -24.23 -3.57
C GLU A 253 7.30 -24.37 -3.99
N GLY A 254 6.84 -23.46 -4.86
CA GLY A 254 5.43 -23.36 -5.27
C GLY A 254 4.52 -22.63 -4.28
N ARG A 255 3.20 -22.60 -4.56
CA ARG A 255 2.23 -21.82 -3.76
C ARG A 255 2.28 -22.22 -2.26
N PRO A 256 2.56 -21.28 -1.33
CA PRO A 256 2.52 -21.58 0.09
C PRO A 256 1.07 -21.85 0.56
N PRO A 257 0.86 -22.80 1.49
CA PRO A 257 -0.44 -23.01 2.12
C PRO A 257 -0.87 -21.79 2.93
N SER A 258 -2.16 -21.49 2.94
CA SER A 258 -2.78 -20.30 3.52
C SER A 258 -3.97 -20.69 4.41
N ALA A 259 -4.56 -19.71 5.09
CA ALA A 259 -5.78 -19.91 5.87
C ALA A 259 -6.97 -20.41 5.03
N GLN A 260 -6.95 -20.17 3.71
CA GLN A 260 -8.05 -20.49 2.79
C GLN A 260 -7.99 -21.93 2.25
N ASP A 261 -6.92 -22.67 2.57
CA ASP A 261 -6.74 -24.07 2.16
C ASP A 261 -7.28 -25.07 3.19
#